data_AF-A0A4Q3IAP1-F1
#
_entry.id   AF-A0A4Q3IAP1-F1
#
_cell.length_a   1.000
_cell.length_b   1.000
_cell.length_c   1.000
_cell.angle_alpha   90.00
_cell.angle_beta   90.00
_cell.angle_gamma   90.00
#
_symmetry.space_group_name_H-M   'P 1'
#
loop_
_entity.id
_entity.type
_entity.pdbx_description
1 polymer ?
#
loop_
_entity_poly.entity_id
_entity_poly.type
_entity_poly.pdbx_seq_one_letter_code
_entity_poly.pdbx_strand_id
1 'polypeptide(L)'
;MFRIPFLIAVALAIAFGGGIWSTRLALDATTGFGVLRIGPWEAFPQAQTADADPYAKSHRANAGKLLYASAEGLTFTATTDMTGERLVASCSYRIRGHTPQARFWTLFAQAPGAAAPSLSSDLPQALNSRITLRQPNGEFEITASPTAKSGNWLALTQSGDFRLVLTLFDTPTAGSSGLIDLAMPLIEKIGCGP
;
A
#
# COMPACT_ATOMS: atom_id res chain seq x y z
N MET A 1 18.51 -34.78 -40.18
CA MET A 1 19.05 -34.99 -38.82
C MET A 1 18.51 -34.01 -37.76
N PHE A 2 17.98 -32.83 -38.12
CA PHE A 2 17.50 -31.82 -37.15
C PHE A 2 16.03 -31.91 -36.71
N ARG A 3 15.25 -32.86 -37.25
CA ARG A 3 13.80 -32.92 -37.02
C ARG A 3 13.44 -33.25 -35.57
N ILE A 4 14.13 -34.22 -34.97
CA ILE A 4 13.96 -34.62 -33.57
C ILE A 4 14.43 -33.52 -32.59
N PRO A 5 15.65 -32.95 -32.70
CA PRO A 5 16.08 -31.90 -31.78
C PRO A 5 15.22 -30.64 -31.89
N PHE A 6 14.70 -30.31 -33.08
CA PHE A 6 13.76 -29.20 -33.26
C PHE A 6 12.44 -29.44 -32.50
N LEU A 7 11.84 -30.63 -32.61
CA LEU A 7 10.61 -30.97 -31.88
C LEU A 7 10.82 -30.97 -30.36
N ILE A 8 11.98 -31.45 -29.90
CA ILE A 8 12.36 -31.37 -28.48
C ILE A 8 12.48 -29.92 -28.03
N ALA A 9 13.16 -29.07 -28.80
CA ALA A 9 13.30 -27.65 -28.47
C ALA A 9 11.93 -26.95 -28.39
N VAL A 10 11.02 -27.22 -29.33
CA VAL A 10 9.65 -26.68 -29.30
C VAL A 10 8.87 -27.18 -28.09
N ALA A 11 8.94 -28.48 -27.79
CA ALA A 11 8.27 -29.06 -26.63
C ALA A 11 8.77 -28.45 -25.31
N LEU A 12 10.09 -28.28 -25.16
CA LEU A 12 10.69 -27.65 -23.98
C LEU A 12 10.32 -26.15 -23.90
N ALA A 13 10.32 -25.44 -25.03
CA ALA A 13 9.93 -24.03 -25.07
C ALA A 13 8.47 -23.84 -24.64
N ILE A 14 7.56 -24.71 -25.07
CA ILE A 14 6.15 -24.67 -24.66
C ILE A 14 6.01 -25.06 -23.19
N ALA A 15 6.65 -26.14 -22.76
CA ALA A 15 6.54 -26.62 -21.38
C ALA A 15 7.08 -25.58 -20.37
N PHE A 16 8.30 -25.10 -20.58
CA PHE A 16 8.89 -24.10 -19.68
C PHE A 16 8.28 -22.72 -19.88
N GLY A 17 8.07 -22.28 -21.11
CA GLY A 17 7.48 -20.97 -21.41
C GLY A 17 6.06 -20.85 -20.87
N GLY A 18 5.22 -21.86 -21.14
CA GLY A 18 3.86 -21.94 -20.63
C GLY A 18 3.81 -22.09 -19.10
N GLY A 19 4.67 -22.95 -18.53
CA GLY A 19 4.75 -23.13 -17.08
C GLY A 19 5.18 -21.85 -16.34
N ILE A 20 6.21 -21.16 -16.85
CA ILE A 20 6.69 -19.89 -16.30
C ILE A 20 5.61 -18.80 -16.44
N TRP A 21 4.97 -18.70 -17.61
CA TRP A 21 3.92 -17.73 -17.86
C TRP A 21 2.72 -17.93 -16.92
N SER A 22 2.23 -19.18 -16.82
CA SER A 22 1.13 -19.53 -15.93
C SER A 22 1.47 -19.25 -14.47
N THR A 23 2.69 -19.57 -14.04
CA THR A 23 3.13 -19.31 -12.66
C THR A 23 3.18 -17.81 -12.39
N ARG A 24 3.70 -16.99 -13.32
CA ARG A 24 3.69 -15.53 -13.15
C ARG A 24 2.28 -14.96 -13.02
N LEU A 25 1.36 -15.40 -13.88
CA LEU A 25 -0.04 -14.96 -13.79
C LEU A 25 -0.68 -15.32 -12.44
N ALA A 26 -0.40 -16.51 -11.90
CA ALA A 26 -0.90 -16.91 -10.59
C ALA A 26 -0.28 -16.09 -9.45
N LEU A 27 1.04 -15.79 -9.52
CA LEU A 27 1.73 -14.97 -8.53
C LEU A 27 1.20 -13.52 -8.50
N ASP A 28 0.84 -12.96 -9.66
CA ASP A 28 0.31 -11.59 -9.74
C ASP A 28 -1.14 -11.48 -9.22
N ALA A 29 -1.90 -12.58 -9.24
CA ALA A 29 -3.29 -12.59 -8.78
C ALA A 29 -3.45 -12.67 -7.26
N THR A 30 -2.42 -13.12 -6.52
CA THR A 30 -2.52 -13.34 -5.07
C THR A 30 -1.57 -12.45 -4.28
N THR A 31 -2.12 -11.48 -3.57
CA THR A 31 -1.37 -10.63 -2.63
C THR A 31 -1.31 -11.26 -1.24
N GLY A 32 -0.64 -12.41 -1.11
CA GLY A 32 -0.28 -13.05 0.18
C GLY A 32 -1.44 -13.48 1.11
N PHE A 33 -1.12 -14.31 2.09
CA PHE A 33 -2.05 -14.71 3.16
C PHE A 33 -1.79 -13.90 4.45
N GLY A 34 -2.80 -13.81 5.33
CA GLY A 34 -2.67 -13.13 6.63
C GLY A 34 -2.90 -11.62 6.60
N VAL A 35 -3.91 -11.16 5.85
CA VAL A 35 -4.31 -9.75 5.83
C VAL A 35 -4.90 -9.33 7.18
N LEU A 36 -4.38 -8.25 7.73
CA LEU A 36 -4.95 -7.51 8.85
C LEU A 36 -5.80 -6.37 8.28
N ARG A 37 -7.12 -6.41 8.51
CA ARG A 37 -8.06 -5.35 8.06
C ARG A 37 -8.60 -4.59 9.26
N ILE A 38 -8.45 -3.27 9.24
CA ILE A 38 -8.99 -2.36 10.27
C ILE A 38 -9.66 -1.20 9.54
N GLY A 39 -10.99 -1.26 9.46
CA GLY A 39 -11.78 -0.36 8.60
C GLY A 39 -11.30 -0.46 7.14
N PRO A 40 -11.02 0.67 6.46
CA PRO A 40 -10.57 0.69 5.07
C PRO A 40 -9.09 0.31 4.90
N TRP A 41 -8.35 0.12 5.99
CA TRP A 41 -6.92 -0.13 5.96
C TRP A 41 -6.59 -1.61 6.02
N GLU A 42 -5.63 -2.01 5.20
CA GLU A 42 -5.15 -3.38 5.10
C GLU A 42 -3.62 -3.43 5.27
N ALA A 43 -3.13 -4.39 6.04
CA ALA A 43 -1.70 -4.65 6.17
C ALA A 43 -1.41 -6.16 6.11
N PHE A 44 -0.18 -6.51 5.79
CA PHE A 44 0.29 -7.90 5.70
C PHE A 44 1.47 -8.12 6.65
N PRO A 45 1.23 -8.18 7.98
CA PRO A 45 2.31 -8.29 8.97
C PRO A 45 3.12 -9.59 8.81
N GLN A 46 2.45 -10.71 8.54
CA GLN A 46 3.13 -12.01 8.35
C GLN A 46 3.92 -12.09 7.05
N ALA A 47 3.60 -11.27 6.05
CA ALA A 47 4.37 -11.24 4.82
C ALA A 47 5.82 -10.78 5.05
N GLN A 48 6.12 -10.09 6.16
CA GLN A 48 7.48 -9.62 6.47
C GLN A 48 8.32 -10.62 7.28
N THR A 49 7.76 -11.78 7.67
CA THR A 49 8.43 -12.74 8.57
C THR A 49 9.07 -13.91 7.81
N ALA A 50 9.78 -14.78 8.55
CA ALA A 50 10.30 -16.05 8.04
C ALA A 50 9.17 -17.04 7.67
N ASP A 51 8.02 -16.94 8.36
CA ASP A 51 6.85 -17.81 8.18
C ASP A 51 5.95 -17.39 7.02
N ALA A 52 6.28 -16.28 6.33
CA ALA A 52 5.57 -15.87 5.14
C ALA A 52 5.47 -17.00 4.12
N ASP A 53 4.30 -17.12 3.50
CA ASP A 53 4.03 -18.14 2.50
C ASP A 53 4.96 -17.99 1.27
N PRO A 54 5.17 -19.07 0.49
CA PRO A 54 6.05 -19.04 -0.68
C PRO A 54 5.68 -17.97 -1.72
N TYR A 55 4.39 -17.65 -1.87
CA TYR A 55 3.91 -16.64 -2.81
C TYR A 55 4.28 -15.24 -2.31
N ALA A 56 4.06 -14.93 -1.04
CA ALA A 56 4.51 -13.70 -0.40
C ALA A 56 6.04 -13.54 -0.48
N LYS A 57 6.82 -14.61 -0.29
CA LYS A 57 8.28 -14.60 -0.50
C LYS A 57 8.66 -14.24 -1.94
N SER A 58 7.99 -14.81 -2.94
CA SER A 58 8.25 -14.52 -4.35
C SER A 58 7.87 -13.08 -4.74
N HIS A 59 6.73 -12.58 -4.27
CA HIS A 59 6.26 -11.23 -4.56
C HIS A 59 7.21 -10.19 -3.94
N ARG A 60 7.71 -10.47 -2.73
CA ARG A 60 8.77 -9.68 -2.08
C ARG A 60 10.06 -9.66 -2.90
N ALA A 61 10.52 -10.83 -3.35
CA ALA A 61 11.73 -10.93 -4.17
C ALA A 61 11.60 -10.14 -5.48
N ASN A 62 10.43 -10.19 -6.14
CA ASN A 62 10.14 -9.42 -7.35
C ASN A 62 10.04 -7.91 -7.08
N ALA A 63 9.47 -7.50 -5.93
CA ALA A 63 9.32 -6.09 -5.58
C ALA A 63 10.66 -5.40 -5.29
N GLY A 64 11.71 -6.15 -4.93
CA GLY A 64 13.06 -5.62 -4.69
C GLY A 64 13.13 -4.62 -3.52
N LYS A 65 12.19 -4.68 -2.58
CA LYS A 65 12.10 -3.75 -1.45
C LYS A 65 12.78 -4.34 -0.21
N LEU A 66 13.48 -3.49 0.54
CA LEU A 66 14.00 -3.84 1.87
C LEU A 66 12.83 -4.15 2.80
N LEU A 67 12.96 -5.23 3.56
CA LEU A 67 11.99 -5.61 4.58
C LEU A 67 12.12 -4.67 5.77
N TYR A 68 10.99 -4.28 6.34
CA TYR A 68 10.98 -3.88 7.73
C TYR A 68 10.92 -5.15 8.57
N ALA A 69 11.85 -5.34 9.50
CA ALA A 69 11.70 -6.41 10.50
C ALA A 69 10.38 -6.23 11.27
N SER A 70 9.89 -7.27 11.93
CA SER A 70 8.60 -7.26 12.66
C SER A 70 8.47 -6.21 13.76
N ALA A 71 9.55 -5.51 14.13
CA ALA A 71 9.53 -4.37 15.05
C ALA A 71 9.95 -3.04 14.39
N GLU A 72 10.41 -3.04 13.14
CA GLU A 72 10.92 -1.85 12.46
C GLU A 72 9.83 -1.07 11.73
N GLY A 73 8.78 -1.73 11.24
CA GLY A 73 7.74 -1.03 10.52
C GLY A 73 6.60 -1.88 9.98
N LEU A 74 5.47 -1.23 9.74
CA LEU A 74 4.28 -1.84 9.13
C LEU A 74 3.67 -0.87 8.13
N THR A 75 3.34 -1.36 6.94
CA THR A 75 2.65 -0.56 5.93
C THR A 75 1.20 -0.99 5.84
N PHE A 76 0.31 -0.01 6.00
CA PHE A 76 -1.11 -0.12 5.73
C PHE A 76 -1.43 0.51 4.38
N THR A 77 -2.33 -0.11 3.64
CA THR A 77 -2.88 0.42 2.40
C THR A 77 -4.38 0.52 2.47
N ALA A 78 -4.95 1.60 1.97
CA ALA A 78 -6.39 1.76 1.81
C ALA A 78 -6.73 2.01 0.35
N THR A 79 -7.68 1.25 -0.19
CA THR A 79 -8.21 1.38 -1.56
C THR A 79 -9.65 1.85 -1.59
N THR A 80 -10.32 1.86 -0.44
CA THR A 80 -11.69 2.33 -0.26
C THR A 80 -11.77 3.36 0.86
N ASP A 81 -12.89 4.08 0.91
CA ASP A 81 -13.27 4.91 2.05
C ASP A 81 -14.05 4.09 3.11
N MET A 82 -14.57 4.78 4.13
CA MET A 82 -15.38 4.17 5.20
C MET A 82 -16.74 3.61 4.74
N THR A 83 -17.28 4.03 3.59
CA THR A 83 -18.53 3.48 3.03
C THR A 83 -18.27 2.29 2.11
N GLY A 84 -17.00 1.99 1.82
CA GLY A 84 -16.59 0.89 0.95
C GLY A 84 -16.48 1.31 -0.52
N GLU A 85 -16.62 2.59 -0.85
CA GLU A 85 -16.41 3.10 -2.20
C GLU A 85 -14.92 3.18 -2.52
N ARG A 86 -14.53 2.87 -3.78
CA ARG A 86 -13.14 2.98 -4.23
C ARG A 86 -12.66 4.42 -4.16
N LEU A 87 -11.40 4.60 -3.76
CA LEU A 87 -10.73 5.89 -3.78
C LEU A 87 -10.39 6.30 -5.21
N VAL A 88 -11.08 7.32 -5.71
CA VAL A 88 -10.88 7.93 -7.03
C VAL A 88 -10.27 9.32 -6.88
N ALA A 89 -9.21 9.61 -7.65
CA ALA A 89 -8.41 10.83 -7.55
C ALA A 89 -9.12 12.12 -8.01
N SER A 90 -10.24 11.99 -8.74
CA SER A 90 -11.13 13.11 -9.06
C SER A 90 -11.94 13.63 -7.87
N CYS A 91 -11.92 12.90 -6.75
CA CYS A 91 -12.63 13.28 -5.53
C CYS A 91 -11.69 13.74 -4.42
N SER A 92 -12.27 14.40 -3.42
CA SER A 92 -11.59 14.83 -2.20
C SER A 92 -12.01 13.95 -1.01
N TYR A 93 -11.04 13.64 -0.16
CA TYR A 93 -11.22 12.80 1.03
C TYR A 93 -10.63 13.50 2.25
N ARG A 94 -11.32 13.36 3.38
CA ARG A 94 -10.84 13.75 4.70
C ARG A 94 -10.32 12.51 5.41
N ILE A 95 -9.08 12.58 5.86
CA ILE A 95 -8.41 11.52 6.61
C ILE A 95 -8.17 12.08 8.01
N ARG A 96 -8.87 11.56 9.03
CA ARG A 96 -8.82 12.14 10.38
C ARG A 96 -8.66 11.10 11.48
N GLY A 97 -8.07 11.53 12.58
CA GLY A 97 -7.94 10.75 13.81
C GLY A 97 -6.49 10.56 14.23
N HIS A 98 -6.20 9.40 14.81
CA HIS A 98 -4.88 9.01 15.26
C HIS A 98 -4.27 7.96 14.34
N THR A 99 -2.94 7.86 14.32
CA THR A 99 -2.24 6.68 13.82
C THR A 99 -2.00 5.72 14.97
N PRO A 100 -1.80 4.41 14.71
CA PRO A 100 -1.25 3.52 15.72
C PRO A 100 0.08 4.04 16.26
N GLN A 101 0.45 3.57 17.44
CA GLN A 101 1.69 3.97 18.08
C GLN A 101 2.89 3.65 17.18
N ALA A 102 3.65 4.67 16.82
CA ALA A 102 4.86 4.56 16.02
C ALA A 102 5.78 5.75 16.32
N ARG A 103 7.09 5.58 16.22
CA ARG A 103 8.04 6.71 16.37
C ARG A 103 7.93 7.70 15.21
N PHE A 104 7.65 7.19 14.01
CA PHE A 104 7.51 7.99 12.80
C PHE A 104 6.48 7.36 11.86
N TRP A 105 5.82 8.17 11.04
CA TRP A 105 4.94 7.67 10.00
C TRP A 105 5.03 8.52 8.74
N THR A 106 4.77 7.89 7.59
CA THR A 106 4.59 8.56 6.30
C THR A 106 3.24 8.19 5.70
N LEU A 107 2.60 9.13 5.02
CA LEU A 107 1.35 8.93 4.29
C LEU A 107 1.50 9.50 2.89
N PHE A 108 1.19 8.72 1.87
CA PHE A 108 1.16 9.20 0.50
C PHE A 108 0.06 8.53 -0.31
N ALA A 109 -0.31 9.15 -1.42
CA ALA A 109 -1.21 8.58 -2.40
C ALA A 109 -0.42 8.08 -3.61
N GLN A 110 -0.84 6.96 -4.19
CA GLN A 110 -0.26 6.46 -5.43
C GLN A 110 -1.28 5.70 -6.28
N ALA A 111 -1.09 5.72 -7.59
CA ALA A 111 -1.86 4.87 -8.49
C ALA A 111 -1.53 3.37 -8.25
N PRO A 112 -2.47 2.45 -8.56
CA PRO A 112 -2.20 1.02 -8.55
C PRO A 112 -0.97 0.68 -9.40
N GLY A 113 -0.03 -0.08 -8.84
CA GLY A 113 1.19 -0.49 -9.54
C GLY A 113 2.26 0.60 -9.71
N ALA A 114 1.98 1.86 -9.39
CA ALA A 114 2.97 2.93 -9.46
C ALA A 114 4.02 2.85 -8.34
N ALA A 115 5.19 3.44 -8.59
CA ALA A 115 6.20 3.68 -7.56
C ALA A 115 5.71 4.72 -6.53
N ALA A 116 6.42 4.81 -5.40
CA ALA A 116 6.21 5.89 -4.45
C ALA A 116 6.47 7.26 -5.12
N PRO A 117 5.77 8.33 -4.70
CA PRO A 117 5.93 9.65 -5.29
C PRO A 117 7.36 10.17 -5.14
N SER A 118 7.80 10.97 -6.14
CA SER A 118 9.12 11.58 -6.12
C SER A 118 9.22 12.66 -5.04
N LEU A 119 10.36 12.72 -4.36
CA LEU A 119 10.71 13.80 -3.42
C LEU A 119 10.90 15.16 -4.11
N SER A 120 11.02 15.18 -5.44
CA SER A 120 11.23 16.39 -6.25
C SER A 120 9.93 17.03 -6.75
N SER A 121 8.77 16.61 -6.26
CA SER A 121 7.48 17.16 -6.66
C SER A 121 7.26 18.53 -6.02
N ASP A 122 6.82 19.52 -6.80
CA ASP A 122 6.40 20.84 -6.29
C ASP A 122 5.11 20.78 -5.46
N LEU A 123 4.35 19.68 -5.59
CA LEU A 123 3.12 19.43 -4.85
C LEU A 123 3.35 18.50 -3.66
N PRO A 124 2.62 18.67 -2.54
CA PRO A 124 2.73 17.83 -1.34
C PRO A 124 2.11 16.45 -1.57
N GLN A 125 2.83 15.57 -2.28
CA GLN A 125 2.39 14.20 -2.59
C GLN A 125 2.62 13.20 -1.45
N ALA A 126 3.33 13.62 -0.40
CA ALA A 126 3.57 12.82 0.80
C ALA A 126 3.57 13.70 2.05
N LEU A 127 3.03 13.16 3.13
CA LEU A 127 3.04 13.75 4.48
C LEU A 127 3.76 12.83 5.45
N ASN A 128 4.21 13.39 6.57
CA ASN A 128 4.82 12.61 7.63
C ASN A 128 4.52 13.19 9.01
N SER A 129 4.84 12.43 10.05
CA SER A 129 4.52 12.79 11.44
C SER A 129 5.17 14.08 11.96
N ARG A 130 6.22 14.59 11.29
CA ARG A 130 6.94 15.81 11.70
C ARG A 130 6.38 17.09 11.07
N ILE A 131 5.86 17.00 9.85
CA ILE A 131 5.33 18.17 9.12
C ILE A 131 3.82 18.31 9.22
N THR A 132 3.13 17.24 9.62
CA THR A 132 1.67 17.23 9.72
C THR A 132 1.22 18.00 10.95
N LEU A 133 0.38 19.00 10.72
CA LEU A 133 -0.27 19.81 11.75
C LEU A 133 -1.27 18.96 12.52
N ARG A 134 -1.29 19.12 13.84
CA ARG A 134 -2.19 18.38 14.74
C ARG A 134 -3.09 19.33 15.50
N GLN A 135 -4.27 18.84 15.81
CA GLN A 135 -5.22 19.48 16.70
C GLN A 135 -4.75 19.36 18.16
N PRO A 136 -5.29 20.17 19.09
CA PRO A 136 -4.91 20.12 20.50
C PRO A 136 -5.11 18.76 21.17
N ASN A 137 -6.04 17.95 20.67
CA ASN A 137 -6.29 16.58 21.14
C ASN A 137 -5.30 15.54 20.58
N GLY A 138 -4.33 15.94 19.74
CA GLY A 138 -3.34 15.06 19.12
C GLY A 138 -3.74 14.47 17.77
N GLU A 139 -5.01 14.60 17.37
CA GLU A 139 -5.52 14.14 16.09
C GLU A 139 -4.95 14.98 14.95
N PHE A 140 -4.77 14.36 13.79
CA PHE A 140 -4.56 15.09 12.55
C PHE A 140 -5.84 15.06 11.71
N GLU A 141 -5.99 16.08 10.88
CA GLU A 141 -6.92 16.06 9.75
C GLU A 141 -6.10 16.36 8.50
N ILE A 142 -6.14 15.45 7.53
CA ILE A 142 -5.48 15.54 6.24
C ILE A 142 -6.56 15.58 5.17
N THR A 143 -6.49 16.54 4.27
CA THR A 143 -7.37 16.59 3.10
C THR A 143 -6.60 16.08 1.88
N ALA A 144 -6.97 14.91 1.37
CA ALA A 144 -6.49 14.40 0.09
C ALA A 144 -7.36 14.97 -1.03
N SER A 145 -6.79 15.71 -1.97
CA SER A 145 -7.58 16.42 -2.99
C SER A 145 -6.75 16.73 -4.25
N PRO A 146 -7.36 16.70 -5.45
CA PRO A 146 -6.71 17.17 -6.67
C PRO A 146 -6.54 18.71 -6.69
N THR A 147 -7.37 19.43 -5.94
CA THR A 147 -7.29 20.89 -5.78
C THR A 147 -6.58 21.26 -4.48
N ALA A 148 -5.83 22.36 -4.49
CA ALA A 148 -5.12 22.86 -3.32
C ALA A 148 -6.06 23.13 -2.14
N LYS A 149 -5.63 22.73 -0.94
CA LYS A 149 -6.34 22.94 0.33
C LYS A 149 -5.42 23.55 1.37
N SER A 150 -6.00 24.24 2.34
CA SER A 150 -5.28 24.79 3.48
C SER A 150 -4.88 23.69 4.48
N GLY A 151 -3.77 23.90 5.19
CA GLY A 151 -3.31 22.99 6.24
C GLY A 151 -2.65 21.74 5.67
N ASN A 152 -3.01 20.57 6.22
CA ASN A 152 -2.45 19.29 5.77
C ASN A 152 -3.09 18.82 4.47
N TRP A 153 -2.66 19.41 3.36
CA TRP A 153 -3.09 18.98 2.03
C TRP A 153 -2.19 17.87 1.49
N LEU A 154 -2.80 16.77 1.07
CA LEU A 154 -2.17 15.71 0.30
C LEU A 154 -2.64 15.82 -1.16
N ALA A 155 -1.72 16.19 -2.06
CA ALA A 155 -2.04 16.41 -3.46
C ALA A 155 -2.30 15.08 -4.18
N LEU A 156 -3.45 14.98 -4.85
CA LEU A 156 -3.78 13.88 -5.75
C LEU A 156 -3.45 14.29 -7.18
N THR A 157 -2.33 13.80 -7.70
CA THR A 157 -1.82 14.17 -9.04
C THR A 157 -2.07 13.10 -10.09
N GLN A 158 -2.40 11.89 -9.65
CA GLN A 158 -2.78 10.75 -10.47
C GLN A 158 -4.22 10.86 -10.99
N SER A 159 -4.51 10.15 -12.07
CA SER A 159 -5.86 9.98 -12.61
C SER A 159 -6.43 8.61 -12.26
N GLY A 160 -7.76 8.52 -12.13
CA GLY A 160 -8.46 7.26 -11.86
C GLY A 160 -8.32 6.83 -10.40
N ASP A 161 -8.26 5.52 -10.18
CA ASP A 161 -8.18 4.95 -8.84
C ASP A 161 -6.81 5.20 -8.21
N PHE A 162 -6.80 5.33 -6.89
CA PHE A 162 -5.56 5.38 -6.13
C PHE A 162 -5.67 4.57 -4.85
N ARG A 163 -4.53 4.35 -4.21
CA ARG A 163 -4.47 3.86 -2.84
C ARG A 163 -3.70 4.83 -1.96
N LEU A 164 -4.12 4.92 -0.72
CA LEU A 164 -3.32 5.53 0.33
C LEU A 164 -2.35 4.50 0.88
N VAL A 165 -1.13 4.93 1.16
CA VAL A 165 -0.09 4.10 1.75
C VAL A 165 0.39 4.82 3.01
N LEU A 166 0.08 4.22 4.16
CA LEU A 166 0.50 4.67 5.48
C LEU A 166 1.58 3.72 6.00
N THR A 167 2.82 4.19 6.13
CA THR A 167 3.90 3.39 6.69
C THR A 167 4.22 3.89 8.09
N LEU A 168 4.18 2.98 9.06
CA LEU A 168 4.56 3.19 10.44
C LEU A 168 5.97 2.65 10.64
N PHE A 169 6.82 3.41 11.33
CA PHE A 169 8.20 3.05 11.63
C PHE A 169 8.41 2.96 13.13
N ASP A 170 9.17 1.94 13.56
CA ASP A 170 9.45 1.61 14.95
C ASP A 170 8.13 1.54 15.73
N THR A 171 7.34 0.51 15.39
CA THR A 171 5.95 0.34 15.85
C THR A 171 5.75 -1.05 16.46
N PRO A 172 5.16 -1.14 17.68
CA PRO A 172 4.79 -2.44 18.25
C PRO A 172 3.65 -3.11 17.49
N THR A 173 2.94 -2.34 16.64
CA THR A 173 1.83 -2.85 15.81
C THR A 173 2.27 -3.98 14.88
N ALA A 174 3.49 -3.94 14.38
CA ALA A 174 4.02 -4.94 13.45
C ALA A 174 4.15 -6.35 14.07
N GLY A 175 4.33 -6.43 15.40
CA GLY A 175 4.41 -7.69 16.15
C GLY A 175 3.11 -8.12 16.83
N SER A 176 2.05 -7.30 16.76
CA SER A 176 0.79 -7.56 17.47
C SER A 176 -0.12 -8.49 16.64
N SER A 177 -0.56 -9.59 17.25
CA SER A 177 -1.45 -10.60 16.66
C SER A 177 -2.93 -10.16 16.54
N GLY A 178 -3.21 -8.86 16.44
CA GLY A 178 -4.57 -8.32 16.33
C GLY A 178 -5.32 -8.17 17.66
N LEU A 179 -4.63 -8.29 18.81
CA LEU A 179 -5.23 -8.13 20.15
C LEU A 179 -5.26 -6.68 20.67
N ILE A 180 -4.64 -5.74 19.97
CA ILE A 180 -4.63 -4.33 20.36
C ILE A 180 -5.66 -3.60 19.51
N ASP A 181 -6.57 -2.87 20.15
CA ASP A 181 -7.46 -1.94 19.47
C ASP A 181 -6.61 -0.83 18.84
N LEU A 182 -6.30 -0.99 17.57
CA LEU A 182 -5.48 -0.07 16.81
C LEU A 182 -6.35 1.11 16.39
N ALA A 183 -6.07 2.29 16.96
CA ALA A 183 -6.62 3.53 16.45
C ALA A 183 -6.07 3.79 15.03
N MET A 184 -6.91 3.58 14.02
CA MET A 184 -6.62 3.91 12.63
C MET A 184 -7.38 5.17 12.21
N PRO A 185 -6.80 5.99 11.32
CA PRO A 185 -7.49 7.17 10.84
C PRO A 185 -8.66 6.79 9.94
N LEU A 186 -9.77 7.50 10.08
CA LEU A 186 -10.96 7.36 9.24
C LEU A 186 -10.68 7.99 7.88
N ILE A 187 -11.26 7.42 6.82
CA ILE A 187 -11.20 7.97 5.45
C ILE A 187 -12.63 8.28 5.00
N GLU A 188 -12.98 9.55 4.93
CA GLU A 188 -14.32 10.01 4.57
C GLU A 188 -14.28 10.76 3.24
N LYS A 189 -15.11 10.36 2.28
CA LYS A 189 -15.30 11.12 1.05
C LYS A 189 -16.08 12.40 1.36
N ILE A 190 -15.47 13.56 1.08
CA ILE A 190 -16.07 14.88 1.40
C ILE A 190 -16.71 15.55 0.19
N GLY A 191 -16.48 15.01 -1.00
CA GLY A 191 -17.07 15.50 -2.23
C GLY A 191 -16.20 15.11 -3.41
N CYS A 192 -16.81 15.03 -4.58
CA CYS A 192 -16.05 15.02 -5.83
C CYS A 192 -16.03 16.44 -6.39
N GLY A 193 -14.98 16.77 -7.15
CA GLY A 193 -15.03 18.00 -7.93
C GLY A 193 -16.23 18.00 -8.88
N PRO A 194 -16.58 19.15 -9.46
CA PRO A 194 -17.46 19.17 -10.63
C PRO A 194 -16.89 18.28 -11.75
#